data_AF-A0A8S8YI66-F1
#
_entry.id   AF-A0A8S8YI66-F1
#
_cell.length_a   1.000
_cell.length_b   1.000
_cell.length_c   1.000
_cell.angle_alpha   90.00
_cell.angle_beta   90.00
_cell.angle_gamma   90.00
#
_symmetry.space_group_name_H-M   'P 1'
#
loop_
_entity.id
_entity.type
_entity.pdbx_description
1 polymer ?
#
loop_
_entity_poly.entity_id
_entity_poly.type
_entity_poly.pdbx_seq_one_letter_code
_entity_poly.pdbx_strand_id
1 'polypeptide(L)' 'MADLRSKMLGRKYTFTGRAMIDGQGALLMADSFKSSETDLAETANEVREKWGVFA' A
#
# COMPACT_ATOMS: atom_id res chain seq x y z
N MET A 1 6.16 19.26 -2.53
CA MET A 1 5.03 18.49 -1.96
C MET A 1 4.23 17.71 -2.99
N ALA A 2 3.82 18.30 -4.12
CA ALA A 2 3.04 17.59 -5.15
C ALA A 2 3.74 16.33 -5.72
N ASP A 3 5.06 16.40 -5.92
CA ASP A 3 5.85 15.31 -6.52
C ASP A 3 5.87 14.03 -5.66
N LEU A 4 6.11 14.17 -4.35
CA LEU A 4 6.10 13.04 -3.42
C LEU A 4 4.72 12.37 -3.35
N ARG A 5 3.66 13.17 -3.32
CA ARG A 5 2.29 12.67 -3.33
C ARG A 5 2.00 11.84 -4.58
N SER A 6 2.42 12.31 -5.76
CA SER A 6 2.24 11.57 -7.03
C SER A 6 3.04 10.27 -7.07
N LYS A 7 4.19 10.24 -6.40
CA LYS A 7 5.08 9.07 -6.38
C LYS A 7 4.65 8.01 -5.37
N MET A 8 4.03 8.41 -4.26
CA MET A 8 3.75 7.52 -3.12
C MET A 8 2.29 7.10 -2.99
N LEU A 9 1.33 7.96 -3.35
CA LEU A 9 -0.08 7.61 -3.21
C LEU A 9 -0.55 6.66 -4.31
N GLY A 10 -1.44 5.72 -3.95
CA GLY A 10 -2.03 4.76 -4.88
C GLY A 10 -1.11 3.61 -5.30
N ARG A 11 0.07 3.49 -4.67
CA ARG A 11 1.01 2.38 -4.89
C ARG A 11 1.17 1.56 -3.61
N LYS A 12 1.35 0.25 -3.78
CA LYS A 12 1.59 -0.67 -2.67
C LYS A 12 3.09 -0.69 -2.34
N TYR A 13 3.42 -0.58 -1.07
CA TYR A 13 4.79 -0.62 -0.56
C TYR A 13 4.91 -1.64 0.55
N THR A 14 6.09 -2.24 0.65
CA THR A 14 6.47 -3.14 1.73
C THR A 14 7.63 -2.53 2.48
N PHE A 15 7.57 -2.60 3.81
CA PHE A 15 8.61 -2.07 4.69
C PHE A 15 8.86 -3.02 5.86
N THR A 16 10.06 -2.93 6.43
CA THR A 16 10.41 -3.58 7.71
C THR A 16 10.79 -2.49 8.70
N GLY A 17 10.37 -2.62 9.96
CA GLY A 17 10.73 -1.65 10.99
C GLY A 17 9.79 -1.67 12.19
N ARG A 18 9.66 -0.54 12.86
CA ARG A 18 8.79 -0.36 14.04
C ARG A 18 7.63 0.57 13.71
N ALA A 19 6.46 0.27 14.26
CA ALA A 19 5.27 1.11 14.14
C ALA A 19 4.78 1.51 15.53
N MET A 20 4.34 2.76 15.67
CA MET A 20 3.60 3.25 16.82
C MET A 20 2.24 3.70 16.32
N ILE A 21 1.16 3.12 16.87
CA ILE A 21 -0.21 3.38 16.43
C ILE A 21 -1.01 3.85 17.64
N ASP A 22 -1.69 4.98 17.51
CA ASP A 22 -2.57 5.57 18.52
C ASP A 22 -3.87 6.12 17.90
N GLY A 23 -4.69 6.81 18.70
CA GLY A 23 -5.94 7.41 18.23
C GLY A 23 -5.78 8.57 17.25
N GLN A 24 -4.57 9.14 17.11
CA GLN A 24 -4.25 10.20 16.15
C GLN A 24 -3.70 9.64 14.83
N GLY A 25 -3.22 8.39 14.82
CA GLY A 25 -2.83 7.69 13.61
C GLY A 25 -1.69 6.71 13.82
N ALA A 26 -0.87 6.53 12.78
CA ALA A 26 0.27 5.62 12.80
C ALA A 26 1.57 6.34 12.40
N LEU A 27 2.61 6.15 13.19
CA LEU A 27 3.99 6.53 12.87
C LEU A 27 4.79 5.27 12.53
N LEU A 28 5.42 5.27 11.37
CA LEU A 28 6.23 4.15 10.87
C LEU A 28 7.71 4.56 10.84
N MET A 29 8.55 3.86 11.59
CA MET A 29 10.01 3.92 11.48
C MET A 29 10.49 2.70 10.71
N ALA A 30 10.71 2.87 9.41
CA ALA A 30 11.14 1.80 8.53
C ALA A 30 12.67 1.73 8.43
N ASP A 31 13.22 0.54 8.65
CA ASP A 31 14.60 0.18 8.33
C ASP A 31 14.76 -0.13 6.83
N SER A 32 13.69 -0.56 6.16
CA SER A 32 13.63 -0.74 4.71
C SER A 32 12.30 -0.28 4.13
N PHE A 33 12.31 0.29 2.93
CA PHE A 33 11.10 0.72 2.23
C PHE A 33 11.24 0.44 0.72
N LYS A 34 10.37 -0.41 0.17
CA LYS A 34 10.42 -0.83 -1.23
C LYS A 34 9.03 -0.84 -1.84
N SER A 35 8.95 -0.52 -3.13
CA SER A 35 7.72 -0.75 -3.90
C SER A 35 7.41 -2.24 -3.85
N SER A 36 6.17 -2.59 -3.53
CA SER A 36 5.74 -3.98 -3.60
C SER A 36 5.63 -4.36 -5.07
N GLU A 37 6.42 -5.34 -5.51
CA GLU A 37 6.12 -6.03 -6.75
C GLU A 37 4.77 -6.72 -6.55
N THR A 38 3.81 -6.38 -7.40
CA THR A 38 2.44 -6.88 -7.29
C THR A 38 2.03 -7.34 -8.66
N ASP A 39 1.54 -8.57 -8.78
CA ASP A 39 0.93 -9.04 -10.02
C ASP A 39 -0.36 -8.24 -10.25
N LEU A 40 -0.40 -7.52 -11.38
CA LEU A 40 -1.53 -6.68 -11.76
C LEU A 40 -2.78 -7.53 -12.01
N ALA A 41 -2.63 -8.76 -12.51
CA ALA A 41 -3.73 -9.67 -12.75
C ALA A 41 -4.34 -10.16 -11.44
N GLU A 42 -3.50 -10.55 -10.47
CA GLU A 42 -3.92 -10.94 -9.13
C GLU A 42 -4.63 -9.78 -8.41
N THR A 43 -4.05 -8.59 -8.47
CA THR A 43 -4.63 -7.38 -7.86
C THR A 43 -5.99 -7.03 -8.47
N ALA A 44 -6.12 -7.12 -9.79
CA ALA A 44 -7.40 -6.88 -10.47
C ALA A 44 -8.45 -7.92 -10.05
N ASN A 45 -8.05 -9.18 -9.85
CA ASN A 45 -8.96 -10.23 -9.41
C ASN A 45 -9.44 -10.00 -7.97
N GLU A 46 -8.54 -9.63 -7.04
CA GLU A 46 -8.92 -9.27 -5.67
C GLU A 46 -9.94 -8.11 -5.64
N VAL A 47 -9.76 -7.10 -6.49
CA VAL A 47 -10.70 -5.96 -6.57
C VAL A 47 -12.06 -6.45 -7.07
N ARG A 48 -12.10 -7.29 -8.11
CA ARG A 48 -13.35 -7.84 -8.64
C ARG A 48 -14.09 -8.68 -7.61
N GLU A 49 -13.38 -9.51 -6.85
CA GLU A 49 -13.94 -10.30 -5.76
C GLU A 49 -14.53 -9.40 -4.67
N LYS A 50 -13.78 -8.38 -4.20
CA LYS A 50 -14.26 -7.42 -3.19
C LYS A 50 -15.50 -6.65 -3.65
N TRP A 51 -15.64 -6.44 -4.96
CA TRP A 51 -16.76 -5.72 -5.56
C TRP A 51 -17.92 -6.65 -5.98
N GLY A 52 -17.78 -7.97 -5.81
CA GLY A 52 -18.79 -8.95 -6.18
C GLY A 52 -19.03 -9.07 -7.69
N VAL A 53 -18.05 -8.67 -8.51
CA VAL A 53 -18.15 -8.74 -9.99
C VAL A 53 -17.63 -10.10 -10.46
N PHE A 54 -18.54 -11.07 -10.52
CA PHE A 54 -18.30 -12.37 -11.14
C PHE A 54 -18.52 -12.22 -12.65
N ALA A 55 -17.56 -12.65 -13.46
CA ALA A 55 -17.78 -12.84 -14.90
C ALA A 55 -18.35 -14.23 -15.16
#